data_AF-A0ABC8RMB3-F1
#
_entry.id   AF-A0ABC8RMB3-F1
#
_cell.length_a   1.000
_cell.length_b   1.000
_cell.length_c   1.000
_cell.angle_alpha   90.00
_cell.angle_beta   90.00
_cell.angle_gamma   90.00
#
_symmetry.space_group_name_H-M   'P 1'
#
loop_
_entity.id
_entity.type
_entity.pdbx_description
1 polymer ?
#
loop_
_entity_poly.entity_id
_entity_poly.type
_entity_poly.pdbx_seq_one_letter_code
_entity_poly.pdbx_strand_id
1 'polypeptide(L)' 'MSIGLTHILQFHHLVDAIQACGGQKTADGRRYRTGGGILWCILKARDPNAYREIMKKGKEFEVNYLLLLLNSILKF' A
#
# COMPACT_ATOMS: atom_id res chain seq x y z
N MET A 1 11.64 17.94 -13.10
CA MET A 1 11.15 17.73 -11.72
C MET A 1 10.69 16.29 -11.56
N SER A 2 11.64 15.36 -11.43
CA SER A 2 11.43 13.91 -11.31
C SER A 2 11.38 13.51 -9.83
N ILE A 3 10.32 13.94 -9.13
CA ILE A 3 10.18 13.74 -7.67
C ILE A 3 9.69 12.32 -7.33
N GLY A 4 9.20 11.56 -8.31
CA GLY A 4 8.59 10.24 -8.07
C GLY A 4 9.59 9.13 -7.74
N LEU A 5 10.71 9.02 -8.47
CA LEU A 5 11.58 7.84 -8.37
C LEU A 5 12.42 7.84 -7.09
N THR A 6 12.96 8.99 -6.71
CA THR A 6 13.81 9.15 -5.52
C THR A 6 13.06 8.85 -4.22
N HIS A 7 11.82 9.30 -4.10
CA HIS A 7 10.97 8.99 -2.95
C HIS A 7 10.65 7.49 -2.86
N ILE A 8 10.36 6.84 -3.99
CA ILE A 8 10.11 5.39 -4.03
C ILE A 8 11.35 4.61 -3.60
N LEU A 9 12.53 4.98 -4.09
CA LEU A 9 13.81 4.39 -3.69
C LEU A 9 14.07 4.56 -2.19
N GLN A 10 13.78 5.74 -1.62
CA GLN A 10 13.91 5.97 -0.18
C GLN A 10 13.00 5.04 0.64
N PHE A 11 11.76 4.83 0.21
CA PHE A 11 10.86 3.88 0.89
C PHE A 11 11.38 2.45 0.80
N HIS A 12 11.91 2.05 -0.36
CA HIS A 12 12.51 0.72 -0.54
C HIS A 12 13.69 0.50 0.42
N HIS A 13 14.65 1.42 0.47
CA HIS A 13 15.79 1.32 1.37
C HIS A 13 15.38 1.32 2.85
N LEU A 14 14.32 2.05 3.20
CA LEU A 14 13.80 2.04 4.58
C LEU A 14 13.16 0.70 4.94
N VAL A 15 12.45 0.06 4.00
CA VAL A 15 11.91 -1.29 4.18
C VAL A 15 13.05 -2.29 4.38
N ASP A 16 14.09 -2.23 3.54
CA ASP A 16 15.26 -3.11 3.64
C ASP A 16 15.97 -2.93 4.99
N ALA A 17 16.18 -1.68 5.41
CA ALA A 17 16.81 -1.37 6.69
C ALA A 17 16.00 -1.91 7.87
N ILE A 18 14.67 -1.73 7.88
CA ILE A 18 13.80 -2.27 8.94
C ILE A 18 13.87 -3.80 8.96
N GLN A 19 13.85 -4.44 7.80
CA GLN A 19 13.92 -5.89 7.71
C GLN A 19 15.27 -6.42 8.21
N ALA A 20 16.38 -5.75 7.89
CA ALA A 20 17.72 -6.06 8.41
C ALA A 20 17.84 -5.82 9.93
N CYS A 21 17.11 -4.86 10.49
CA CYS A 21 17.05 -4.58 11.92
C CYS A 21 16.11 -5.51 12.72
N GLY A 22 15.71 -6.65 12.17
CA GLY A 22 14.84 -7.62 12.85
C GLY A 22 13.34 -7.47 12.54
N GLY A 23 12.97 -6.58 11.62
CA GLY A 23 11.63 -6.46 11.07
C GLY A 23 10.58 -5.87 12.01
N GLN A 24 9.34 -5.83 11.53
CA GLN A 24 8.17 -5.46 12.33
C GLN A 24 7.28 -6.67 12.56
N LYS A 25 6.68 -6.79 13.75
CA LYS A 25 5.66 -7.81 14.02
C LYS A 25 4.26 -7.30 13.76
N THR A 26 3.35 -8.23 13.49
CA THR A 26 1.90 -7.99 13.51
C THR A 26 1.44 -7.59 14.92
N ALA A 27 0.24 -7.00 15.03
CA ALA A 27 -0.27 -6.51 16.30
C ALA A 27 -0.43 -7.61 17.37
N ASP A 28 -0.69 -8.85 16.93
CA ASP A 28 -0.74 -10.04 17.78
C ASP A 28 0.65 -10.65 18.07
N GLY A 29 1.73 -10.08 17.53
CA GLY A 29 3.11 -10.50 17.76
C GLY A 29 3.50 -11.83 17.13
N ARG A 30 2.58 -12.52 16.45
CA ARG A 30 2.78 -13.90 15.97
C ARG A 30 3.63 -14.00 14.73
N ARG A 31 3.58 -12.99 13.85
CA ARG A 31 4.24 -13.03 12.53
C ARG A 31 5.03 -11.75 12.30
N TYR A 32 6.13 -11.89 11.56
CA TYR A 32 6.80 -10.73 10.97
C TYR A 32 6.01 -10.23 9.76
N ARG A 33 5.96 -8.91 9.58
CA ARG A 33 5.39 -8.29 8.39
C ARG A 33 6.31 -8.51 7.20
N THR A 34 5.71 -8.69 6.03
CA THR A 34 6.40 -8.67 4.74
C THR A 34 6.82 -7.25 4.39
N GLY A 35 7.73 -7.09 3.41
CA GLY A 35 8.17 -5.78 2.94
C GLY A 35 7.02 -4.84 2.58
N GLY A 36 5.97 -5.34 1.91
CA GLY A 36 4.76 -4.56 1.61
C GLY A 36 3.98 -4.14 2.86
N GLY A 37 3.90 -5.00 3.88
CA GLY A 37 3.30 -4.65 5.15
C GLY A 37 4.09 -3.58 5.92
N ILE A 38 5.42 -3.65 5.87
CA ILE A 38 6.33 -2.64 6.44
C ILE A 38 6.18 -1.31 5.69
N LEU A 39 6.18 -1.34 4.35
CA LEU A 39 5.96 -0.18 3.50
C LEU A 39 4.66 0.53 3.85
N TRP A 40 3.57 -0.22 4.00
CA TRP A 40 2.28 0.35 4.40
C TRP A 40 2.33 1.01 5.78
N CYS A 41 3.06 0.45 6.73
CA CYS A 41 3.22 1.05 8.05
C CYS A 41 4.03 2.35 7.98
N ILE A 42 5.10 2.38 7.18
CA ILE A 42 5.89 3.60 6.96
C ILE A 42 5.02 4.68 6.31
N LEU A 43 4.31 4.35 5.23
CA LEU A 43 3.49 5.33 4.50
C LEU A 43 2.39 5.90 5.40
N LYS A 44 1.70 5.04 6.16
CA LYS A 44 0.69 5.48 7.12
C LYS A 44 1.26 6.41 8.20
N ALA A 45 2.50 6.19 8.64
CA ALA A 45 3.14 7.01 9.67
C ALA A 45 3.70 8.34 9.12
N ARG A 46 4.30 8.33 7.93
CA ARG A 46 4.93 9.52 7.32
C ARG A 46 3.95 10.41 6.58
N ASP A 47 2.99 9.81 5.87
CA ASP A 47 1.98 10.54 5.09
C ASP A 47 0.60 9.85 5.18
N PRO A 48 -0.15 10.13 6.26
CA PRO A 48 -1.51 9.63 6.43
C PRO A 48 -2.48 10.12 5.33
N ASN A 49 -2.18 11.24 4.67
CA ASN A 49 -3.04 11.78 3.61
C ASN A 49 -2.89 10.95 2.34
N ALA A 50 -1.64 10.75 1.88
CA ALA A 50 -1.36 9.88 0.74
C ALA A 50 -1.88 8.46 0.96
N TYR A 51 -1.70 7.91 2.17
CA TYR A 51 -2.30 6.63 2.55
C TYR A 51 -3.82 6.60 2.31
N ARG A 52 -4.55 7.61 2.80
CA ARG A 52 -6.01 7.70 2.65
C ARG A 52 -6.44 7.86 1.19
N GLU A 53 -5.72 8.68 0.42
CA GLU A 53 -6.02 8.88 -1.00
C GLU A 53 -5.84 7.59 -1.81
N ILE A 54 -4.76 6.83 -1.56
CA ILE A 54 -4.53 5.55 -2.24
C ILE A 54 -5.62 4.54 -1.87
N MET A 55 -5.99 4.44 -0.59
CA MET A 55 -7.06 3.55 -0.15
C MET A 55 -8.42 3.92 -0.77
N LYS A 56 -8.72 5.22 -0.89
CA LYS A 56 -9.93 5.70 -1.55
C LYS A 56 -9.96 5.31 -3.03
N LYS A 57 -8.86 5.55 -3.75
CA LYS A 57 -8.73 5.16 -5.17
C LYS A 57 -8.84 3.65 -5.38
N GLY A 58 -8.27 2.84 -4.48
CA GLY A 58 -8.41 1.38 -4.52
C GLY A 58 -9.87 0.93 -4.41
N LYS A 59 -10.63 1.53 -3.49
CA LYS A 59 -12.07 1.25 -3.32
C LYS A 59 -12.88 1.67 -4.54
N GLU A 60 -12.60 2.86 -5.11
CA GLU A 60 -13.25 3.31 -6.34
C GLU A 60 -12.96 2.36 -7.52
N PHE A 61 -11.73 1.86 -7.61
CA PHE A 61 -11.36 0.88 -8.63
C PHE A 61 -12.14 -0.43 -8.50
N GLU A 62 -12.28 -0.98 -7.28
CA GLU A 62 -13.07 -2.19 -7.05
C GLU A 62 -14.55 -2.01 -7.44
N VAL A 63 -15.14 -0.87 -7.08
CA VAL A 63 -16.54 -0.55 -7.43
C VAL A 63 -16.70 -0.43 -8.95
N ASN A 64 -15.78 0.30 -9.61
CA ASN A 64 -15.82 0.45 -11.07
C ASN A 64 -15.62 -0.90 -11.77
N TYR A 65 -14.70 -1.73 -11.28
CA TYR A 65 -14.47 -3.07 -11.84
C TYR A 65 -15.70 -3.97 -11.69
N LEU A 66 -16.34 -3.97 -10.51
CA LEU A 66 -17.57 -4.72 -10.27
C LEU A 66 -18.72 -4.21 -11.15
N LEU A 67 -18.85 -2.89 -11.31
CA LEU A 67 -19.87 -2.29 -12.17
C LEU A 67 -19.66 -2.68 -13.64
N LEU A 68 -18.40 -2.63 -14.12
CA LEU A 68 -18.05 -3.08 -15.47
C LEU A 68 -18.36 -4.56 -15.67
N LEU A 69 -18.02 -5.41 -14.69
CA LEU A 69 -18.32 -6.83 -14.73
C LEU A 69 -19.84 -7.09 -14.79
N LEU A 70 -20.63 -6.42 -13.95
CA LEU A 70 -22.08 -6.51 -13.95
C LEU A 70 -22.68 -6.08 -15.30
N ASN A 71 -22.20 -4.97 -15.87
CA ASN A 71 -22.66 -4.49 -17.19
C ASN A 71 -22.33 -5.51 -18.31
N SER A 72 -21.19 -6.20 -18.23
CA SER A 72 -20.83 -7.24 -19.21
C SER A 72 -21.67 -8.52 -19.10
N ILE A 73 -22.15 -8.85 -17.90
CA ILE A 73 -22.96 -10.05 -17.64
C ILE A 73 -24.44 -9.79 -17.95
N LEU A 74 -24.95 -8.63 -17.53
CA LEU A 74 -26.38 -8.31 -17.60
C LEU A 74 -26.84 -7.77 -18.96
N LYS A 75 -25.93 -7.48 -19.90
CA LYS A 75 -26.18 -7.04 -21.30
C LYS A 75 -27.56 -6.36 -21.47
N PHE A 76 -27.72 -5.18 -20.89
CA PHE A 76 -28.67 -4.19 -21.41
C PHE A 76 -27.97 -3.36 -22.47
#